data_AF-A0A938KR65-F1
#
_entry.id   AF-A0A938KR65-F1
#
_cell.length_a   1.000
_cell.length_b   1.000
_cell.length_c   1.000
_cell.angle_alpha   90.00
_cell.angle_beta   90.00
_cell.angle_gamma   90.00
#
_symmetry.space_group_name_H-M   'P 1'
#
loop_
_entity.id
_entity.type
_entity.pdbx_description
1 polymer ?
#
loop_
_entity_poly.entity_id
_entity_poly.type
_entity_poly.pdbx_seq_one_letter_code
_entity_poly.pdbx_strand_id
1 'polypeptide(L)'
;LTEHFHFEDELKGTEIDLLPDSDYRVSVLIDFDSKALGRQHARMDSLSTFAKEIAPCRTFCFLHELETMYNHKLIQGGDLNNALVFIENPVAEEHWDNLRTMFGHPNLQFQNAGVLNHKDLYFDNEPARHKLLDVVGDFTLIGRRLKAHAIAHKPGHSSNAAFALAFRKFVLAQEKTKPSKPTSKSINLPSETVFDATQIMQFLPHRYPFLLVDKIVEISDQHVVGIKNVSINEGFFQGHFPGNPVMPGVLTIEALAQAGGVLCLNLMDDPGGYWTYFTRIDKVKFKGKVLPGDTLVLRLKLIEPIRRGICRMEAQAYVQDQKVVEAELMAQLVKKS
;
A
#
# COMPACT_ATOMS: atom_id res chain seq x y z
N LEU A 1 6.49 -8.81 9.37
CA LEU A 1 7.93 -9.10 9.27
C LEU A 1 8.14 -10.56 9.66
N THR A 2 9.02 -11.32 9.00
CA THR A 2 9.21 -12.76 9.29
C THR A 2 10.52 -13.08 10.01
N GLU A 3 11.48 -12.17 9.98
CA GLU A 3 12.77 -12.30 10.67
C GLU A 3 13.16 -10.95 11.26
N HIS A 4 14.03 -10.97 12.27
CA HIS A 4 14.54 -9.75 12.89
C HIS A 4 15.32 -8.91 11.88
N PHE A 5 15.11 -7.60 11.91
CA PHE A 5 15.89 -6.64 11.15
C PHE A 5 16.45 -5.58 12.09
N HIS A 6 17.76 -5.39 12.04
CA HIS A 6 18.49 -4.46 12.88
C HIS A 6 19.10 -3.35 12.04
N PHE A 7 19.08 -2.13 12.57
CA PHE A 7 19.69 -0.95 11.99
C PHE A 7 20.37 -0.13 13.07
N GLU A 8 21.58 0.33 12.77
CA GLU A 8 22.38 1.16 13.66
C GLU A 8 22.92 2.38 12.91
N ASP A 9 22.85 3.54 13.57
CA ASP A 9 23.52 4.77 13.18
C ASP A 9 24.57 5.10 14.26
N GLU A 10 25.77 4.56 14.10
CA GLU A 10 26.88 4.66 15.08
C GLU A 10 27.21 6.11 15.43
N LEU A 11 27.08 7.04 14.48
CA LEU A 11 27.39 8.46 14.69
C LEU A 11 26.44 9.12 15.68
N LYS A 12 25.19 8.66 15.72
CA LYS A 12 24.13 9.20 16.58
C LYS A 12 23.79 8.30 17.76
N GLY A 13 24.35 7.07 17.77
CA GLY A 13 24.00 6.03 18.74
C GLY A 13 22.54 5.61 18.65
N THR A 14 21.91 5.77 17.46
CA THR A 14 20.53 5.33 17.23
C THR A 14 20.53 3.87 16.85
N GLU A 15 19.70 3.08 17.50
CA GLU A 15 19.49 1.67 17.21
C GLU A 15 18.00 1.42 16.98
N ILE A 16 17.66 0.72 15.91
CA ILE A 16 16.28 0.38 15.57
C ILE A 16 16.19 -1.10 15.22
N ASP A 17 15.50 -1.84 16.07
CA ASP A 17 15.14 -3.23 15.83
C ASP A 17 13.70 -3.35 15.39
N LEU A 18 13.47 -4.17 14.36
CA LEU A 18 12.16 -4.68 14.03
C LEU A 18 12.10 -6.17 14.35
N LEU A 19 11.21 -6.53 15.27
CA LEU A 19 10.92 -7.91 15.61
C LEU A 19 9.63 -8.38 14.92
N PRO A 20 9.54 -9.64 14.46
CA PRO A 20 8.30 -10.21 13.96
C PRO A 20 7.17 -10.11 14.99
N ASP A 21 6.09 -9.44 14.63
CA ASP A 21 4.86 -9.37 15.41
C ASP A 21 3.65 -9.40 14.44
N SER A 22 2.53 -9.92 14.93
CA SER A 22 1.25 -9.96 14.23
C SER A 22 0.56 -8.59 14.15
N ASP A 23 0.88 -7.69 15.08
CA ASP A 23 0.36 -6.32 15.14
C ASP A 23 1.47 -5.27 14.93
N TYR A 24 1.10 -4.00 14.83
CA TYR A 24 2.04 -2.89 14.79
C TYR A 24 2.27 -2.33 16.20
N ARG A 25 3.47 -2.60 16.73
CA ARG A 25 3.90 -2.12 18.05
C ARG A 25 5.12 -1.23 17.90
N VAL A 26 5.22 -0.20 18.72
CA VAL A 26 6.37 0.69 18.76
C VAL A 26 6.78 0.90 20.20
N SER A 27 8.06 0.76 20.49
CA SER A 27 8.69 1.09 21.76
C SER A 27 9.84 2.03 21.49
N VAL A 28 9.88 3.14 22.21
CA VAL A 28 10.92 4.16 22.08
C VAL A 28 11.59 4.32 23.43
N LEU A 29 12.92 4.30 23.42
CA LEU A 29 13.76 4.70 24.53
C LEU A 29 14.54 5.94 24.11
N ILE A 30 14.39 7.01 24.88
CA ILE A 30 15.14 8.25 24.70
C ILE A 30 16.15 8.42 25.83
N ASP A 31 17.32 8.92 25.47
CA ASP A 31 18.37 9.30 26.41
C ASP A 31 19.13 10.48 25.79
N PHE A 32 18.86 11.67 26.32
CA PHE A 32 19.42 12.94 25.84
C PHE A 32 20.70 13.33 26.61
N ASP A 33 21.21 12.47 27.50
CA ASP A 33 22.33 12.79 28.40
C ASP A 33 22.13 14.13 29.14
N SER A 34 20.86 14.44 29.46
CA SER A 34 20.46 15.72 30.02
C SER A 34 20.08 15.60 31.49
N LYS A 35 20.43 16.62 32.27
CA LYS A 35 20.00 16.74 33.67
C LYS A 35 18.51 17.09 33.78
N ALA A 36 17.95 17.77 32.78
CA ALA A 36 16.55 18.18 32.77
C ALA A 36 15.63 17.11 32.18
N LEU A 37 16.13 16.33 31.22
CA LEU A 37 15.39 15.24 30.59
C LEU A 37 16.16 13.93 30.73
N GLY A 38 15.81 13.17 31.78
CA GLY A 38 16.37 11.86 32.03
C GLY A 38 15.93 10.82 30.99
N ARG A 39 16.41 9.58 31.17
CA ARG A 39 15.99 8.45 30.35
C ARG A 39 14.49 8.21 30.48
N GLN A 40 13.80 8.13 29.35
CA GLN A 40 12.37 7.85 29.32
C GLN A 40 12.06 6.78 28.28
N HIS A 41 10.95 6.08 28.53
CA HIS A 41 10.44 5.04 27.65
C HIS A 41 8.97 5.30 27.35
N ALA A 42 8.55 5.06 26.11
CA ALA A 42 7.16 5.05 25.68
C ALA A 42 6.89 3.82 24.82
N ARG A 43 5.68 3.27 24.94
CA ARG A 43 5.24 2.12 24.17
C ARG A 43 3.81 2.29 23.69
N MET A 44 3.56 1.84 22.46
CA MET A 44 2.25 1.71 21.85
C MET A 44 2.08 0.27 21.39
N ASP A 45 1.10 -0.44 21.96
CA ASP A 45 0.82 -1.85 21.66
C ASP A 45 -0.11 -2.06 20.46
N SER A 46 -0.84 -1.03 20.06
CA SER A 46 -1.75 -1.06 18.92
C SER A 46 -1.98 0.36 18.41
N LEU A 47 -2.12 0.50 17.08
CA LEU A 47 -2.45 1.79 16.47
C LEU A 47 -3.82 2.34 16.92
N SER A 48 -4.69 1.48 17.47
CA SER A 48 -6.00 1.89 18.01
C SER A 48 -5.89 2.88 19.18
N THR A 49 -4.80 2.86 19.97
CA THR A 49 -4.60 3.80 21.09
C THR A 49 -3.88 5.07 20.68
N PHE A 50 -3.36 5.16 19.45
CA PHE A 50 -2.54 6.28 18.96
C PHE A 50 -3.20 7.65 19.19
N ALA A 51 -4.46 7.80 18.79
CA ALA A 51 -5.17 9.08 18.85
C ALA A 51 -5.32 9.61 20.29
N LYS A 52 -5.43 8.70 21.27
CA LYS A 52 -5.64 9.05 22.68
C LYS A 52 -4.31 9.23 23.43
N GLU A 53 -3.35 8.36 23.16
CA GLU A 53 -2.17 8.19 24.02
C GLU A 53 -0.88 8.77 23.44
N ILE A 54 -0.83 9.01 22.13
CA ILE A 54 0.39 9.44 21.43
C ILE A 54 0.17 10.78 20.73
N ALA A 55 -0.88 10.90 19.93
CA ALA A 55 -1.17 12.09 19.12
C ALA A 55 -1.18 13.44 19.87
N PRO A 56 -1.62 13.54 21.15
CA PRO A 56 -1.60 14.81 21.88
C PRO A 56 -0.21 15.30 22.30
N CYS A 57 0.84 14.46 22.24
CA CYS A 57 2.15 14.75 22.80
C CYS A 57 2.91 15.79 21.97
N ARG A 58 3.22 16.93 22.59
CA ARG A 58 3.85 18.09 21.94
C ARG A 58 5.33 17.85 21.66
N THR A 59 5.83 18.58 20.66
CA THR A 59 7.27 18.65 20.39
C THR A 59 7.99 19.34 21.53
N PHE A 60 9.32 19.17 21.59
CA PHE A 60 10.13 19.74 22.66
C PHE A 60 11.52 20.13 22.17
N CYS A 61 12.15 21.05 22.89
CA CYS A 61 13.53 21.48 22.68
C CYS A 61 14.18 21.90 24.00
N PHE A 62 15.51 22.10 23.98
CA PHE A 62 16.22 22.68 25.11
C PHE A 62 16.36 24.19 24.96
N LEU A 63 16.27 24.91 26.08
CA LEU A 63 16.32 26.37 26.10
C LEU A 63 17.60 26.93 25.46
N HIS A 64 18.74 26.26 25.66
CA HIS A 64 20.04 26.69 25.14
C HIS A 64 20.15 26.58 23.61
N GLU A 65 19.26 25.82 22.95
CA GLU A 65 19.25 25.66 21.49
C GLU A 65 18.46 26.78 20.80
N LEU A 66 17.51 27.38 21.51
CA LEU A 66 16.49 28.25 20.93
C LEU A 66 17.04 29.51 20.29
N GLU A 67 17.93 30.24 20.97
CA GLU A 67 18.53 31.47 20.42
C GLU A 67 19.31 31.18 19.14
N THR A 68 20.07 30.08 19.13
CA THR A 68 20.83 29.65 17.95
C THR A 68 19.88 29.32 16.80
N MET A 69 18.81 28.58 17.04
CA MET A 69 17.83 28.23 16.01
C MET A 69 17.10 29.49 15.48
N TYR A 70 16.70 30.39 16.36
CA TYR A 70 16.02 31.63 16.00
C TYR A 70 16.90 32.55 15.14
N ASN A 71 18.17 32.71 15.51
CA ASN A 71 19.15 33.49 14.75
C ASN A 71 19.40 32.92 13.34
N HIS A 72 19.29 31.60 13.18
CA HIS A 72 19.32 30.93 11.87
C HIS A 72 17.97 30.97 11.13
N LYS A 73 17.01 31.77 11.59
CA LYS A 73 15.64 31.89 11.04
C LYS A 73 14.85 30.57 11.06
N LEU A 74 15.21 29.65 11.96
CA LEU A 74 14.41 28.46 12.27
C LEU A 74 13.39 28.81 13.36
N ILE A 75 12.41 27.93 13.60
CA ILE A 75 11.44 28.01 14.71
C ILE A 75 10.69 29.35 14.85
N GLN A 76 10.50 30.10 13.75
CA GLN A 76 9.91 31.44 13.75
C GLN A 76 8.45 31.52 14.25
N GLY A 77 7.77 30.37 14.31
CA GLY A 77 6.43 30.23 14.91
C GLY A 77 6.40 29.45 16.22
N GLY A 78 7.56 29.19 16.82
CA GLY A 78 7.69 28.48 18.09
C GLY A 78 7.13 29.31 19.24
N ASP A 79 6.30 28.70 20.08
CA ASP A 79 5.67 29.35 21.24
C ASP A 79 5.51 28.33 22.38
N LEU A 80 5.42 28.80 23.62
CA LEU A 80 5.21 27.94 24.80
C LEU A 80 3.86 27.19 24.79
N ASN A 81 2.94 27.54 23.88
CA ASN A 81 1.71 26.79 23.67
C ASN A 81 1.86 25.59 22.73
N ASN A 82 2.89 25.57 21.88
CA ASN A 82 3.04 24.55 20.83
C ASN A 82 4.26 23.63 21.01
N ALA A 83 5.24 24.02 21.83
CA ALA A 83 6.41 23.20 22.15
C ALA A 83 6.75 23.25 23.63
N LEU A 84 7.22 22.13 24.19
CA LEU A 84 7.80 22.05 25.53
C LEU A 84 9.24 22.54 25.51
N VAL A 85 9.62 23.39 26.47
CA VAL A 85 10.97 23.96 26.53
C VAL A 85 11.63 23.56 27.84
N PHE A 86 12.69 22.76 27.75
CA PHE A 86 13.43 22.24 28.90
C PHE A 86 14.63 23.12 29.24
N ILE A 87 14.75 23.48 30.53
CA ILE A 87 15.85 24.28 31.07
C ILE A 87 16.86 23.35 31.72
N GLU A 88 17.98 23.15 31.06
CA GLU A 88 19.06 22.29 31.52
C GLU A 88 20.10 23.02 32.39
N ASN A 89 20.47 24.23 31.97
CA ASN A 89 21.45 25.06 32.63
C ASN A 89 20.82 26.43 32.98
N PRO A 90 21.21 27.05 34.11
CA PRO A 90 20.82 28.41 34.41
C PRO A 90 21.23 29.35 33.28
N VAL A 91 20.29 30.19 32.84
CA VAL A 91 20.51 31.18 31.78
C VAL A 91 20.75 32.54 32.44
N ALA A 92 21.78 33.27 32.01
CA ALA A 92 22.09 34.61 32.52
C ALA A 92 20.91 35.58 32.28
N GLU A 93 20.71 36.53 33.20
CA GLU A 93 19.58 37.48 33.15
C GLU A 93 19.46 38.24 31.81
N GLU A 94 20.58 38.57 31.18
CA GLU A 94 20.61 39.28 29.88
C GLU A 94 19.95 38.48 28.73
N HIS A 95 20.05 37.15 28.74
CA HIS A 95 19.42 36.30 27.72
C HIS A 95 17.90 36.15 27.93
N TRP A 96 17.39 36.41 29.14
CA TRP A 96 15.94 36.33 29.40
C TRP A 96 15.15 37.42 28.69
N ASP A 97 15.72 38.60 28.49
CA ASP A 97 15.05 39.68 27.75
C ASP A 97 14.92 39.36 26.25
N ASN A 98 15.93 38.68 25.69
CA ASN A 98 15.88 38.16 24.33
C ASN A 98 14.80 37.08 24.19
N LEU A 99 14.71 36.15 25.15
CA LEU A 99 13.69 35.10 25.16
C LEU A 99 12.27 35.68 25.30
N ARG A 100 12.06 36.67 26.17
CA ARG A 100 10.75 37.38 26.30
C ARG A 100 10.30 37.98 24.98
N THR A 101 11.23 38.62 24.28
CA THR A 101 10.99 39.23 22.97
C THR A 101 10.69 38.16 21.92
N MET A 102 11.49 37.09 21.89
CA MET A 102 11.35 35.98 20.94
C MET A 102 10.01 35.27 21.05
N PHE A 103 9.54 34.99 22.27
CA PHE A 103 8.27 34.31 22.49
C PHE A 103 7.06 35.25 22.54
N GLY A 104 7.26 36.57 22.66
CA GLY A 104 6.17 37.52 22.84
C GLY A 104 5.47 37.41 24.20
N HIS A 105 6.14 36.86 25.22
CA HIS A 105 5.63 36.74 26.60
C HIS A 105 6.41 37.67 27.53
N PRO A 106 6.01 38.95 27.70
CA PRO A 106 6.75 39.92 28.51
C PRO A 106 6.80 39.55 29.99
N ASN A 107 5.85 38.71 30.45
CA ASN A 107 5.74 38.27 31.84
C ASN A 107 6.46 36.94 32.11
N LEU A 108 7.29 36.46 31.19
CA LEU A 108 8.04 35.22 31.39
C LEU A 108 8.97 35.37 32.60
N GLN A 109 8.75 34.53 33.61
CA GLN A 109 9.51 34.54 34.86
C GLN A 109 10.78 33.71 34.70
N PHE A 110 11.84 34.20 35.35
CA PHE A 110 13.11 33.51 35.46
C PHE A 110 12.94 32.15 36.14
N GLN A 111 13.51 31.11 35.54
CA GLN A 111 13.52 29.76 36.09
C GLN A 111 14.91 29.14 35.93
N ASN A 112 15.40 28.48 36.98
CA ASN A 112 16.75 27.90 37.00
C ASN A 112 16.83 26.50 36.39
N ALA A 113 15.72 25.75 36.35
CA ALA A 113 15.64 24.39 35.85
C ALA A 113 14.16 23.98 35.64
N GLY A 114 13.93 22.93 34.85
CA GLY A 114 12.61 22.34 34.67
C GLY A 114 11.98 22.63 33.29
N VAL A 115 10.65 22.61 33.21
CA VAL A 115 9.90 22.90 31.99
C VAL A 115 9.38 24.33 32.06
N LEU A 116 9.76 25.16 31.09
CA LEU A 116 9.44 26.59 31.06
C LEU A 116 7.93 26.87 30.89
N ASN A 117 7.20 25.93 30.29
CA ASN A 117 5.79 26.08 29.94
C ASN A 117 4.90 26.27 31.17
N HIS A 118 3.87 27.12 31.04
CA HIS A 118 2.82 27.29 32.05
C HIS A 118 1.76 26.18 32.05
N LYS A 119 1.81 25.26 31.08
CA LYS A 119 0.88 24.13 30.95
C LYS A 119 1.56 22.85 31.39
N ASP A 120 0.83 22.06 32.17
CA ASP A 120 1.25 20.73 32.57
C ASP A 120 1.52 19.83 31.37
N LEU A 121 2.33 18.81 31.60
CA LEU A 121 2.51 17.73 30.64
C LEU A 121 1.21 16.95 30.51
N TYR A 122 0.88 16.51 29.29
CA TYR A 122 -0.24 15.57 29.08
C TYR A 122 0.06 14.20 29.70
N PHE A 123 1.34 13.83 29.71
CA PHE A 123 1.85 12.58 30.28
C PHE A 123 3.23 12.83 30.89
N ASP A 124 3.56 12.14 31.98
CA ASP A 124 4.89 12.26 32.63
C ASP A 124 6.05 11.95 31.66
N ASN A 125 5.81 11.08 30.68
CA ASN A 125 6.75 10.71 29.62
C ASN A 125 6.39 11.32 28.25
N GLU A 126 5.76 12.50 28.21
CA GLU A 126 5.37 13.20 26.97
C GLU A 126 6.52 13.31 25.95
N PRO A 127 7.78 13.63 26.31
CA PRO A 127 8.90 13.66 25.36
C PRO A 127 9.16 12.31 24.67
N ALA A 128 9.14 11.20 25.42
CA ALA A 128 9.29 9.86 24.84
C ALA A 128 8.13 9.50 23.91
N ARG A 129 6.89 9.87 24.28
CA ARG A 129 5.70 9.66 23.45
C ARG A 129 5.72 10.51 22.18
N HIS A 130 6.24 11.73 22.24
CA HIS A 130 6.46 12.55 21.05
C HIS A 130 7.49 11.93 20.12
N LYS A 131 8.60 11.38 20.64
CA LYS A 131 9.55 10.64 19.81
C LYS A 131 8.96 9.35 19.24
N LEU A 132 8.03 8.70 19.93
CA LEU A 132 7.22 7.62 19.38
C LEU A 132 6.33 8.11 18.23
N LEU A 133 5.67 9.26 18.40
CA LEU A 133 4.90 9.91 17.33
C LEU A 133 5.76 10.15 16.09
N ASP A 134 6.95 10.73 16.26
CA ASP A 134 7.93 10.97 15.19
C ASP A 134 8.29 9.66 14.48
N VAL A 135 8.62 8.60 15.22
CA VAL A 135 8.95 7.28 14.67
C VAL A 135 7.78 6.70 13.85
N VAL A 136 6.56 6.76 14.38
CA VAL A 136 5.35 6.31 13.66
C VAL A 136 5.18 7.09 12.35
N GLY A 137 5.37 8.41 12.39
CA GLY A 137 5.31 9.28 11.22
C GLY A 137 6.39 8.95 10.18
N ASP A 138 7.65 8.92 10.59
CA ASP A 138 8.79 8.67 9.70
C ASP A 138 8.75 7.27 9.09
N PHE A 139 8.26 6.27 9.82
CA PHE A 139 8.15 4.90 9.30
C PHE A 139 7.11 4.79 8.18
N THR A 140 6.20 5.76 8.02
CA THR A 140 5.31 5.80 6.86
C THR A 140 6.09 5.93 5.54
N LEU A 141 7.32 6.48 5.57
CA LEU A 141 8.20 6.60 4.39
C LEU A 141 8.63 5.25 3.80
N ILE A 142 8.48 4.16 4.56
CA ILE A 142 8.66 2.78 4.05
C ILE A 142 7.66 2.47 2.92
N GLY A 143 6.49 3.14 2.93
CA GLY A 143 5.46 3.00 1.90
C GLY A 143 4.58 1.76 2.04
N ARG A 144 4.69 1.03 3.16
CA ARG A 144 3.86 -0.13 3.50
C ARG A 144 3.54 -0.12 4.99
N ARG A 145 2.36 -0.64 5.36
CA ARG A 145 2.01 -0.85 6.77
C ARG A 145 2.89 -1.95 7.38
N LEU A 146 3.48 -1.66 8.54
CA LEU A 146 4.28 -2.61 9.28
C LEU A 146 3.39 -3.51 10.15
N LYS A 147 3.74 -4.79 10.21
CA LYS A 147 3.31 -5.75 11.24
C LYS A 147 4.58 -6.29 11.87
N ALA A 148 4.97 -5.65 12.96
CA ALA A 148 6.25 -5.81 13.64
C ALA A 148 6.20 -5.03 14.95
N HIS A 149 7.03 -5.45 15.88
CA HIS A 149 7.39 -4.65 17.04
C HIS A 149 8.67 -3.90 16.74
N ALA A 150 8.54 -2.58 16.56
CA ALA A 150 9.66 -1.66 16.42
C ALA A 150 10.17 -1.25 17.79
N ILE A 151 11.46 -1.42 18.05
CA ILE A 151 12.14 -0.94 19.26
C ILE A 151 13.19 0.04 18.79
N ALA A 152 13.05 1.32 19.16
CA ALA A 152 13.95 2.38 18.73
C ALA A 152 14.61 3.03 19.94
N HIS A 153 15.93 2.96 19.99
CA HIS A 153 16.78 3.60 21.00
C HIS A 153 17.39 4.86 20.41
N LYS A 154 17.24 6.00 21.10
CA LYS A 154 17.66 7.34 20.67
C LYS A 154 17.22 7.67 19.22
N PRO A 155 15.92 7.55 18.87
CA PRO A 155 15.47 7.82 17.51
C PRO A 155 15.55 9.30 17.14
N GLY A 156 15.72 9.57 15.85
CA GLY A 156 15.69 10.92 15.28
C GLY A 156 15.42 10.89 13.78
N HIS A 157 14.87 11.98 13.23
CA HIS A 157 14.32 11.98 11.87
C HIS A 157 15.29 11.51 10.78
N SER A 158 16.56 11.94 10.82
CA SER A 158 17.55 11.50 9.83
C SER A 158 17.80 9.99 9.90
N SER A 159 17.90 9.44 11.11
CA SER A 159 18.20 8.03 11.35
C SER A 159 16.98 7.18 11.08
N ASN A 160 15.78 7.66 11.42
CA ASN A 160 14.50 7.05 11.06
C ASN A 160 14.32 6.98 9.53
N ALA A 161 14.66 8.05 8.80
CA ALA A 161 14.61 8.06 7.34
C ALA A 161 15.65 7.11 6.71
N ALA A 162 16.87 7.09 7.24
CA ALA A 162 17.92 6.17 6.82
C ALA A 162 17.50 4.70 7.05
N PHE A 163 16.93 4.42 8.23
CA PHE A 163 16.31 3.14 8.55
C PHE A 163 15.20 2.77 7.57
N ALA A 164 14.25 3.68 7.30
CA ALA A 164 13.14 3.42 6.38
C ALA A 164 13.64 3.04 4.98
N LEU A 165 14.68 3.72 4.49
CA LEU A 165 15.34 3.40 3.23
C LEU A 165 16.07 2.04 3.28
N ALA A 166 16.83 1.77 4.34
CA ALA A 166 17.56 0.51 4.53
C ALA A 166 16.60 -0.68 4.60
N PHE A 167 15.56 -0.57 5.43
CA PHE A 167 14.54 -1.60 5.58
C PHE A 167 13.76 -1.81 4.28
N ARG A 168 13.41 -0.74 3.55
CA ARG A 168 12.77 -0.86 2.24
C ARG A 168 13.66 -1.63 1.25
N LYS A 169 14.97 -1.36 1.22
CA LYS A 169 15.92 -2.11 0.39
C LYS A 169 15.99 -3.58 0.80
N PHE A 170 16.02 -3.87 2.11
CA PHE A 170 16.00 -5.22 2.64
C PHE A 170 14.75 -6.00 2.24
N VAL A 171 13.56 -5.39 2.36
CA VAL A 171 12.30 -6.00 1.92
C VAL A 171 12.33 -6.30 0.42
N LEU A 172 12.78 -5.34 -0.40
CA LEU A 172 12.90 -5.55 -1.85
C LEU A 172 13.94 -6.61 -2.21
N ALA A 173 15.02 -6.75 -1.43
CA ALA A 173 16.04 -7.77 -1.65
C ALA A 173 15.51 -9.16 -1.28
N GLN A 174 14.79 -9.31 -0.17
CA GLN A 174 14.12 -10.57 0.18
C GLN A 174 13.05 -10.99 -0.84
N GLU A 175 12.35 -10.03 -1.43
CA GLU A 175 11.43 -10.30 -2.54
C GLU A 175 12.16 -10.85 -3.78
N LYS A 176 13.47 -10.56 -3.94
CA LYS A 176 14.31 -11.06 -5.04
C LYS A 176 15.05 -12.37 -4.72
N THR A 177 15.44 -12.62 -3.47
CA THR A 177 16.30 -13.74 -3.06
C THR A 177 15.56 -14.96 -2.52
N LYS A 178 14.26 -14.85 -2.20
CA LYS A 178 13.44 -16.05 -1.99
C LYS A 178 13.56 -16.90 -3.27
N PRO A 179 13.95 -18.19 -3.19
CA PRO A 179 13.74 -19.08 -4.33
C PRO A 179 12.30 -18.88 -4.75
N SER A 180 12.05 -18.88 -6.06
CA SER A 180 10.72 -18.81 -6.63
C SER A 180 9.87 -20.00 -6.15
N LYS A 181 9.45 -20.00 -4.88
CA LYS A 181 8.04 -20.22 -4.56
C LYS A 181 7.33 -19.33 -5.55
N PRO A 182 6.50 -19.88 -6.44
CA PRO A 182 5.96 -19.12 -7.54
C PRO A 182 5.39 -17.85 -6.94
N THR A 183 6.07 -16.72 -7.13
CA THR A 183 5.55 -15.39 -6.84
C THR A 183 4.57 -15.08 -7.95
N SER A 184 3.59 -15.95 -8.05
CA SER A 184 2.25 -15.51 -8.00
C SER A 184 2.09 -14.55 -6.79
N LYS A 185 2.24 -13.26 -7.04
CA LYS A 185 1.03 -12.43 -6.96
C LYS A 185 0.32 -12.59 -8.30
N SER A 186 0.09 -13.83 -8.72
CA SER A 186 -0.97 -14.08 -9.63
C SER A 186 -2.16 -13.73 -8.76
N ILE A 187 -3.18 -13.16 -9.37
CA ILE A 187 -4.53 -13.54 -9.01
C ILE A 187 -4.45 -14.99 -8.48
N ASN A 188 -4.77 -15.25 -7.21
CA ASN A 188 -4.86 -16.62 -6.70
C ASN A 188 -5.89 -17.27 -7.62
N LEU A 189 -5.45 -17.84 -8.75
CA LEU A 189 -6.27 -18.69 -9.58
C LEU A 189 -6.52 -19.86 -8.66
N PRO A 190 -7.78 -20.17 -8.35
CA PRO A 190 -8.08 -21.40 -7.65
C PRO A 190 -7.33 -22.55 -8.34
N SER A 191 -6.72 -23.41 -7.52
CA SER A 191 -6.02 -24.60 -8.01
C SER A 191 -6.98 -25.54 -8.74
N GLU A 192 -8.28 -25.43 -8.46
CA GLU A 192 -9.33 -26.22 -9.06
C GLU A 192 -9.93 -25.49 -10.28
N THR A 193 -9.90 -26.18 -11.41
CA THR A 193 -10.63 -25.78 -12.61
C THR A 193 -12.12 -26.00 -12.36
N VAL A 194 -12.94 -24.97 -12.54
CA VAL A 194 -14.40 -25.07 -12.47
C VAL A 194 -14.94 -25.65 -13.78
N PHE A 195 -14.51 -25.08 -14.91
CA PHE A 195 -14.83 -25.59 -16.24
C PHE A 195 -13.56 -25.67 -17.09
N ASP A 196 -13.28 -26.84 -17.65
CA ASP A 196 -12.24 -26.99 -18.67
C ASP A 196 -12.73 -26.60 -20.07
N ALA A 197 -11.84 -26.61 -21.07
CA ALA A 197 -12.19 -26.26 -22.45
C ALA A 197 -13.32 -27.11 -23.03
N THR A 198 -13.41 -28.39 -22.68
CA THR A 198 -14.45 -29.31 -23.16
C THR A 198 -15.81 -28.95 -22.56
N GLN A 199 -15.85 -28.60 -21.27
CA GLN A 199 -17.05 -28.10 -20.61
C GLN A 199 -17.45 -26.72 -21.16
N ILE A 200 -16.50 -25.81 -21.39
CA ILE A 200 -16.76 -24.50 -22.01
C ILE A 200 -17.44 -24.64 -23.38
N MET A 201 -17.07 -25.63 -24.18
CA MET A 201 -17.68 -25.92 -25.49
C MET A 201 -19.18 -26.32 -25.41
N GLN A 202 -19.68 -26.67 -24.23
CA GLN A 202 -21.11 -26.95 -24.00
C GLN A 202 -21.91 -25.66 -23.84
N PHE A 203 -21.29 -24.60 -23.30
CA PHE A 203 -21.87 -23.27 -23.22
C PHE A 203 -21.71 -22.52 -24.55
N LEU A 204 -20.47 -22.44 -25.04
CA LEU A 204 -20.13 -21.62 -26.19
C LEU A 204 -20.18 -22.41 -27.50
N PRO A 205 -20.67 -21.80 -28.60
CA PRO A 205 -20.61 -22.41 -29.93
C PRO A 205 -19.19 -22.41 -30.52
N HIS A 206 -18.26 -21.65 -29.95
CA HIS A 206 -16.89 -21.50 -30.44
C HIS A 206 -16.10 -22.81 -30.42
N ARG A 207 -15.30 -23.05 -31.47
CA ARG A 207 -14.39 -24.20 -31.61
C ARG A 207 -13.03 -23.72 -32.09
N TYR A 208 -12.00 -24.56 -31.97
CA TYR A 208 -10.69 -24.25 -32.54
C TYR A 208 -10.81 -23.84 -34.02
N PRO A 209 -10.11 -22.79 -34.48
CA PRO A 209 -9.11 -21.98 -33.75
C PRO A 209 -9.68 -20.77 -32.99
N PHE A 210 -10.99 -20.64 -32.84
CA PHE A 210 -11.64 -19.44 -32.31
C PHE A 210 -12.22 -19.58 -30.89
N LEU A 211 -12.15 -20.76 -30.27
CA LEU A 211 -12.33 -20.88 -28.82
C LEU A 211 -11.01 -20.45 -28.15
N LEU A 212 -11.04 -19.31 -27.47
CA LEU A 212 -9.84 -18.65 -26.95
C LEU A 212 -9.63 -18.87 -25.45
N VAL A 213 -10.67 -19.19 -24.69
CA VAL A 213 -10.61 -19.41 -23.23
C VAL A 213 -10.33 -20.89 -22.98
N ASP A 214 -9.26 -21.18 -22.23
CA ASP A 214 -8.81 -22.55 -21.96
C ASP A 214 -9.55 -23.17 -20.77
N LYS A 215 -9.87 -22.35 -19.75
CA LYS A 215 -10.59 -22.79 -18.55
C LYS A 215 -11.23 -21.64 -17.78
N ILE A 216 -12.25 -21.96 -17.00
CA ILE A 216 -12.81 -21.10 -15.94
C ILE A 216 -12.30 -21.61 -14.59
N VAL A 217 -11.84 -20.69 -13.75
CA VAL A 217 -11.30 -21.00 -12.41
C VAL A 217 -12.15 -20.43 -11.28
N GLU A 218 -12.97 -19.41 -11.54
CA GLU A 218 -13.97 -18.90 -10.60
C GLU A 218 -15.25 -18.56 -11.36
N ILE A 219 -16.40 -18.88 -10.77
CA ILE A 219 -17.70 -18.44 -11.26
C ILE A 219 -18.68 -18.29 -10.09
N SER A 220 -19.57 -17.31 -10.20
CA SER A 220 -20.71 -17.10 -9.31
C SER A 220 -21.87 -16.53 -10.12
N ASP A 221 -22.97 -16.12 -9.49
CA ASP A 221 -24.07 -15.47 -10.20
C ASP A 221 -23.75 -14.06 -10.72
N GLN A 222 -22.62 -13.47 -10.31
CA GLN A 222 -22.28 -12.08 -10.62
C GLN A 222 -20.91 -11.90 -11.26
N HIS A 223 -20.03 -12.90 -11.22
CA HIS A 223 -18.68 -12.76 -11.76
C HIS A 223 -18.12 -14.08 -12.29
N VAL A 224 -17.10 -13.96 -13.13
CA VAL A 224 -16.36 -15.08 -13.71
C VAL A 224 -14.88 -14.72 -13.87
N VAL A 225 -14.02 -15.72 -13.66
CA VAL A 225 -12.59 -15.64 -13.95
C VAL A 225 -12.20 -16.77 -14.91
N GLY A 226 -11.85 -16.37 -16.14
CA GLY A 226 -11.36 -17.27 -17.19
C GLY A 226 -9.87 -17.12 -17.43
N ILE A 227 -9.24 -18.15 -18.00
CA ILE A 227 -7.82 -18.18 -18.33
C ILE A 227 -7.65 -18.39 -19.83
N LYS A 228 -6.76 -17.59 -20.42
CA LYS A 228 -6.25 -17.78 -21.78
C LYS A 228 -4.72 -17.83 -21.74
N ASN A 229 -4.15 -18.91 -22.23
CA ASN A 229 -2.72 -19.05 -22.45
C ASN A 229 -2.40 -18.58 -23.87
N VAL A 230 -1.38 -17.74 -23.98
CA VAL A 230 -0.98 -17.14 -25.25
C VAL A 230 0.23 -17.91 -25.76
N SER A 231 0.06 -18.62 -26.87
CA SER A 231 1.10 -19.49 -27.41
C SER A 231 1.65 -18.92 -28.71
N ILE A 232 2.96 -19.02 -28.93
CA ILE A 232 3.59 -18.59 -30.19
C ILE A 232 3.00 -19.32 -31.42
N ASN A 233 2.39 -20.49 -31.21
CA ASN A 233 1.76 -21.28 -32.26
C ASN A 233 0.41 -20.73 -32.73
N GLU A 234 -0.15 -19.70 -32.08
CA GLU A 234 -1.41 -19.08 -32.51
C GLU A 234 -1.24 -18.38 -33.87
N GLY A 235 -2.08 -18.73 -34.84
CA GLY A 235 -1.90 -18.34 -36.26
C GLY A 235 -1.88 -16.84 -36.52
N PHE A 236 -2.50 -16.03 -35.65
CA PHE A 236 -2.51 -14.57 -35.81
C PHE A 236 -1.12 -13.93 -35.62
N PHE A 237 -0.16 -14.59 -34.94
CA PHE A 237 1.18 -14.04 -34.78
C PHE A 237 1.98 -14.00 -36.10
N GLN A 238 1.61 -14.81 -37.09
CA GLN A 238 2.26 -14.82 -38.40
C GLN A 238 1.98 -13.54 -39.20
N GLY A 239 0.80 -12.94 -39.01
CA GLY A 239 0.31 -11.83 -39.83
C GLY A 239 0.02 -10.52 -39.08
N HIS A 240 -0.12 -10.54 -37.74
CA HIS A 240 -0.43 -9.31 -37.00
C HIS A 240 0.73 -8.31 -37.06
N PHE A 241 1.95 -8.73 -36.69
CA PHE A 241 3.19 -7.96 -36.86
C PHE A 241 4.41 -8.89 -37.02
N PRO A 242 4.88 -9.16 -38.25
CA PRO A 242 6.06 -9.99 -38.47
C PRO A 242 7.29 -9.49 -37.70
N GLY A 243 7.97 -10.37 -36.96
CA GLY A 243 9.13 -10.03 -36.12
C GLY A 243 8.82 -9.36 -34.78
N ASN A 244 7.54 -9.08 -34.49
CA ASN A 244 7.09 -8.46 -33.24
C ASN A 244 5.76 -9.10 -32.78
N PRO A 245 5.80 -10.33 -32.23
CA PRO A 245 4.60 -11.11 -31.96
C PRO A 245 3.82 -10.52 -30.78
N VAL A 246 2.81 -9.71 -31.09
CA VAL A 246 1.87 -9.12 -30.13
C VAL A 246 0.49 -9.70 -30.40
N MET A 247 -0.27 -10.07 -29.36
CA MET A 247 -1.65 -10.52 -29.54
C MET A 247 -2.53 -9.33 -29.95
N PRO A 248 -3.37 -9.46 -31.00
CA PRO A 248 -4.32 -8.42 -31.36
C PRO A 248 -5.26 -8.07 -30.20
N GLY A 249 -5.37 -6.78 -29.86
CA GLY A 249 -6.21 -6.34 -28.75
C GLY A 249 -7.68 -6.76 -28.89
N VAL A 250 -8.19 -6.81 -30.13
CA VAL A 250 -9.54 -7.32 -30.43
C VAL A 250 -9.75 -8.78 -30.02
N LEU A 251 -8.70 -9.62 -30.08
CA LEU A 251 -8.78 -11.01 -29.63
C LEU A 251 -8.73 -11.11 -28.09
N THR A 252 -8.11 -10.15 -27.41
CA THR A 252 -8.21 -10.04 -25.94
C THR A 252 -9.62 -9.68 -25.52
N ILE A 253 -10.29 -8.77 -26.25
CA ILE A 253 -11.71 -8.45 -26.02
C ILE A 253 -12.60 -9.66 -26.33
N GLU A 254 -12.34 -10.40 -27.41
CA GLU A 254 -13.06 -11.64 -27.74
C GLU A 254 -12.91 -12.69 -26.62
N ALA A 255 -11.70 -12.88 -26.09
CA ALA A 255 -11.48 -13.80 -24.97
C ALA A 255 -12.27 -13.38 -23.71
N LEU A 256 -12.30 -12.08 -23.39
CA LEU A 256 -13.15 -11.54 -22.32
C LEU A 256 -14.63 -11.82 -22.60
N ALA A 257 -15.08 -11.65 -23.84
CA ALA A 257 -16.44 -11.94 -24.28
C ALA A 257 -16.83 -13.39 -24.05
N GLN A 258 -15.94 -14.33 -24.41
CA GLN A 258 -16.17 -15.76 -24.26
C GLN A 258 -16.28 -16.14 -22.78
N ALA A 259 -15.38 -15.63 -21.92
CA ALA A 259 -15.48 -15.85 -20.48
C ALA A 259 -16.79 -15.27 -19.91
N GLY A 260 -17.16 -14.06 -20.31
CA GLY A 260 -18.44 -13.44 -19.94
C GLY A 260 -19.66 -14.21 -20.45
N GLY A 261 -19.57 -14.78 -21.67
CA GLY A 261 -20.59 -15.62 -22.26
C GLY A 261 -20.83 -16.89 -21.44
N VAL A 262 -19.77 -17.54 -20.94
CA VAL A 262 -19.91 -18.68 -20.01
C VAL A 262 -20.71 -18.26 -18.77
N LEU A 263 -20.43 -17.08 -18.19
CA LEU A 263 -21.24 -16.58 -17.07
C LEU A 263 -22.71 -16.36 -17.45
N CYS A 264 -22.98 -15.58 -18.50
CA CYS A 264 -24.36 -15.23 -18.85
C CYS A 264 -25.18 -16.49 -19.20
N LEU A 265 -24.57 -17.48 -19.85
CA LEU A 265 -25.22 -18.74 -20.25
C LEU A 265 -25.39 -19.73 -19.09
N ASN A 266 -24.44 -19.76 -18.14
CA ASN A 266 -24.57 -20.57 -16.91
C ASN A 266 -25.76 -20.15 -16.05
N LEU A 267 -26.28 -18.93 -16.24
CA LEU A 267 -27.45 -18.40 -15.55
C LEU A 267 -28.77 -18.65 -16.31
N MET A 268 -28.73 -19.29 -17.47
CA MET A 268 -29.92 -19.63 -18.26
C MET A 268 -30.35 -21.08 -18.04
N ASP A 269 -31.64 -21.37 -18.22
CA ASP A 269 -32.17 -22.74 -18.11
C ASP A 269 -31.63 -23.70 -19.17
N ASP A 270 -31.25 -23.17 -20.34
CA ASP A 270 -30.62 -23.91 -21.44
C ASP A 270 -29.34 -23.17 -21.88
N PRO A 271 -28.19 -23.44 -21.25
CA PRO A 271 -26.94 -22.76 -21.56
C PRO A 271 -26.47 -22.91 -23.01
N GLY A 272 -26.87 -23.99 -23.70
CA GLY A 272 -26.53 -24.25 -25.10
C GLY A 272 -27.51 -23.64 -26.10
N GLY A 273 -28.66 -23.15 -25.63
CA GLY A 273 -29.79 -22.72 -26.45
C GLY A 273 -29.75 -21.29 -26.96
N TYR A 274 -28.68 -20.53 -26.72
CA TYR A 274 -28.61 -19.11 -27.06
C TYR A 274 -27.39 -18.75 -27.92
N TRP A 275 -27.58 -17.80 -28.83
CA TRP A 275 -26.53 -17.00 -29.44
C TRP A 275 -26.22 -15.80 -28.56
N THR A 276 -24.94 -15.43 -28.45
CA THR A 276 -24.50 -14.24 -27.72
C THR A 276 -23.91 -13.25 -28.70
N TYR A 277 -24.60 -12.13 -28.94
CA TYR A 277 -24.14 -11.11 -29.88
C TYR A 277 -23.63 -9.88 -29.15
N PHE A 278 -22.46 -9.38 -29.53
CA PHE A 278 -21.98 -8.08 -29.05
C PHE A 278 -22.91 -6.96 -29.54
N THR A 279 -23.34 -6.10 -28.62
CA THR A 279 -24.15 -4.91 -28.93
C THR A 279 -23.40 -3.62 -28.64
N ARG A 280 -22.48 -3.63 -27.66
CA ARG A 280 -21.64 -2.48 -27.35
C ARG A 280 -20.33 -2.92 -26.70
N ILE A 281 -19.27 -2.20 -27.03
CA ILE A 281 -17.99 -2.24 -26.36
C ILE A 281 -17.65 -0.78 -26.04
N ASP A 282 -17.52 -0.44 -24.76
CA ASP A 282 -17.33 0.94 -24.29
C ASP A 282 -16.16 1.03 -23.30
N LYS A 283 -15.63 2.25 -23.14
CA LYS A 283 -14.53 2.58 -22.21
C LYS A 283 -13.31 1.66 -22.29
N VAL A 284 -13.01 1.14 -23.49
CA VAL A 284 -11.86 0.24 -23.69
C VAL A 284 -10.55 1.00 -23.51
N LYS A 285 -9.65 0.43 -22.70
CA LYS A 285 -8.26 0.89 -22.62
C LYS A 285 -7.31 -0.30 -22.70
N PHE A 286 -6.40 -0.26 -23.66
CA PHE A 286 -5.27 -1.17 -23.77
C PHE A 286 -4.08 -0.54 -23.03
N LYS A 287 -3.68 -1.14 -21.92
CA LYS A 287 -2.66 -0.63 -20.99
C LYS A 287 -1.32 -1.32 -21.13
N GLY A 288 -1.28 -2.49 -21.76
CA GLY A 288 -0.06 -3.27 -21.95
C GLY A 288 -0.17 -4.17 -23.18
N LYS A 289 0.98 -4.63 -23.65
CA LYS A 289 1.08 -5.65 -24.70
C LYS A 289 0.85 -7.03 -24.07
N VAL A 290 0.32 -7.94 -24.88
CA VAL A 290 0.21 -9.36 -24.55
C VAL A 290 1.07 -10.12 -25.56
N LEU A 291 1.97 -10.95 -25.05
CA LEU A 291 3.02 -11.62 -25.82
C LEU A 291 2.89 -13.14 -25.71
N PRO A 292 3.46 -13.90 -26.65
CA PRO A 292 3.63 -15.34 -26.50
C PRO A 292 4.30 -15.71 -25.18
N GLY A 293 3.75 -16.70 -24.49
CA GLY A 293 4.18 -17.13 -23.16
C GLY A 293 3.39 -16.50 -22.01
N ASP A 294 2.59 -15.46 -22.26
CA ASP A 294 1.74 -14.85 -21.24
C ASP A 294 0.53 -15.74 -20.89
N THR A 295 0.12 -15.68 -19.63
CA THR A 295 -1.19 -16.16 -19.18
C THR A 295 -2.08 -14.95 -18.92
N LEU A 296 -3.14 -14.81 -19.72
CA LEU A 296 -4.18 -13.83 -19.53
C LEU A 296 -5.19 -14.33 -18.50
N VAL A 297 -5.38 -13.54 -17.44
CA VAL A 297 -6.46 -13.74 -16.48
C VAL A 297 -7.59 -12.76 -16.80
N LEU A 298 -8.73 -13.33 -17.16
CA LEU A 298 -9.90 -12.64 -17.68
C LEU A 298 -10.93 -12.51 -16.56
N ARG A 299 -11.13 -11.32 -16.03
CA ARG A 299 -12.07 -11.06 -14.94
C ARG A 299 -13.24 -10.25 -15.45
N LEU A 300 -14.45 -10.78 -15.28
CA LEU A 300 -15.66 -10.05 -15.61
C LEU A 300 -16.66 -10.11 -14.47
N LYS A 301 -17.41 -9.03 -14.29
CA LYS A 301 -18.52 -8.94 -13.34
C LYS A 301 -19.71 -8.25 -13.99
N LEU A 302 -20.92 -8.71 -13.68
CA LEU A 302 -22.16 -8.06 -14.08
C LEU A 302 -22.23 -6.67 -13.45
N ILE A 303 -22.55 -5.66 -14.27
CA ILE A 303 -22.85 -4.30 -13.79
C ILE A 303 -24.28 -4.24 -13.25
N GLU A 304 -25.18 -5.02 -13.86
CA GLU A 304 -26.59 -5.12 -13.51
C GLU A 304 -27.10 -6.54 -13.81
N PRO A 305 -28.19 -6.99 -13.15
CA PRO A 305 -28.80 -8.27 -13.46
C PRO A 305 -29.24 -8.36 -14.93
N ILE A 306 -29.12 -9.56 -15.51
CA ILE A 306 -29.52 -9.81 -16.89
C ILE A 306 -31.03 -9.57 -17.02
N ARG A 307 -31.42 -8.68 -17.94
CA ARG A 307 -32.83 -8.34 -18.21
C ARG A 307 -33.07 -8.38 -19.70
N ARG A 308 -34.14 -9.07 -20.12
CA ARG A 308 -34.52 -9.21 -21.54
C ARG A 308 -33.37 -9.72 -22.41
N GLY A 309 -32.53 -10.60 -21.86
CA GLY A 309 -31.36 -11.15 -22.54
C GLY A 309 -30.17 -10.18 -22.67
N ILE A 310 -30.23 -8.96 -22.13
CA ILE A 310 -29.11 -8.02 -22.18
C ILE A 310 -28.17 -8.30 -21.01
N CYS A 311 -26.90 -8.60 -21.32
CA CYS A 311 -25.83 -8.83 -20.37
C CYS A 311 -24.85 -7.64 -20.45
N ARG A 312 -24.63 -6.93 -19.34
CA ARG A 312 -23.69 -5.81 -19.26
C ARG A 312 -22.64 -6.07 -18.19
N MET A 313 -21.38 -5.98 -18.56
CA MET A 313 -20.26 -6.41 -17.71
C MET A 313 -19.13 -5.39 -17.66
N GLU A 314 -18.53 -5.24 -16.50
CA GLU A 314 -17.18 -4.66 -16.39
C GLU A 314 -16.18 -5.79 -16.62
N ALA A 315 -15.24 -5.57 -17.54
CA ALA A 315 -14.28 -6.56 -17.99
C ALA A 315 -12.85 -6.06 -17.81
N GLN A 316 -11.97 -6.91 -17.29
CA GLN A 316 -10.57 -6.59 -17.04
C GLN A 316 -9.71 -7.80 -17.39
N ALA A 317 -8.61 -7.59 -18.10
CA ALA A 317 -7.62 -8.62 -18.38
C ALA A 317 -6.27 -8.28 -17.74
N TYR A 318 -5.61 -9.29 -17.21
CA TYR A 318 -4.33 -9.17 -16.51
C TYR A 318 -3.31 -10.15 -17.08
N VAL A 319 -2.06 -9.70 -17.22
CA VAL A 319 -0.90 -10.58 -17.36
C VAL A 319 -0.12 -10.47 -16.05
N GLN A 320 0.01 -11.58 -15.34
CA GLN A 320 0.50 -11.58 -13.96
C GLN A 320 -0.35 -10.62 -13.09
N ASP A 321 0.25 -9.58 -12.51
CA ASP A 321 -0.40 -8.51 -11.73
C ASP A 321 -0.80 -7.30 -12.57
N GLN A 322 -0.31 -7.19 -13.80
CA GLN A 322 -0.45 -5.98 -14.59
C GLN A 322 -1.75 -6.02 -15.37
N LYS A 323 -2.63 -5.05 -15.09
CA LYS A 323 -3.85 -4.85 -15.87
C LYS A 323 -3.45 -4.43 -17.29
N VAL A 324 -3.72 -5.28 -18.27
CA VAL A 324 -3.41 -5.04 -19.69
C VAL A 324 -4.60 -4.51 -20.46
N VAL A 325 -5.83 -4.82 -20.04
CA VAL A 325 -7.08 -4.32 -20.65
C VAL A 325 -8.13 -3.99 -19.59
N GLU A 326 -8.90 -2.93 -19.80
CA GLU A 326 -10.20 -2.70 -19.15
C GLU A 326 -11.24 -2.26 -20.17
N ALA A 327 -12.49 -2.68 -19.98
CA ALA A 327 -13.62 -2.35 -20.85
C ALA A 327 -14.97 -2.51 -20.12
N GLU A 328 -16.02 -1.90 -20.66
CA GLU A 328 -17.41 -2.27 -20.40
C GLU A 328 -17.96 -2.99 -21.64
N LEU A 329 -18.45 -4.23 -21.47
CA LEU A 329 -18.96 -5.07 -22.53
C LEU A 329 -20.48 -5.21 -22.41
N MET A 330 -21.20 -5.12 -23.52
CA MET A 330 -22.63 -5.41 -23.58
C MET A 330 -22.91 -6.42 -24.69
N ALA A 331 -23.66 -7.47 -24.33
CA ALA A 331 -24.09 -8.50 -25.25
C ALA A 331 -25.59 -8.77 -25.11
N GLN A 332 -26.19 -9.33 -26.16
CA GLN A 332 -27.57 -9.78 -26.18
C GLN A 332 -27.62 -11.30 -26.41
N LEU A 333 -28.32 -11.98 -25.52
CA LEU A 333 -28.67 -13.39 -25.64
C LEU A 333 -29.93 -13.53 -26.50
N VAL A 334 -29.83 -14.33 -27.57
CA VAL A 334 -30.90 -14.59 -28.52
C VAL A 334 -31.10 -16.10 -28.62
N LYS A 335 -32.32 -16.62 -28.40
CA LYS A 335 -32.58 -18.05 -28.53
C LYS A 335 -32.22 -18.54 -29.94
N LYS A 336 -31.59 -19.71 -30.01
CA LYS A 336 -31.37 -20.43 -31.26
C LYS A 336 -32.74 -20.83 -31.82
N SER A 337 -32.95 -20.55 -33.10
CA SER A 337 -34.15 -20.92 -33.86
C SER A 337 -34.22 -22.41 -34.11
#